data_AF-A0A183B6N4-F1
#
_entry.id   AF-A0A183B6N4-F1
#
_cell.length_a   1.000
_cell.length_b   1.000
_cell.length_c   1.000
_cell.angle_alpha   90.00
_cell.angle_beta   90.00
_cell.angle_gamma   90.00
#
_symmetry.space_group_name_H-M   'P 1'
#
loop_
_entity.id
_entity.type
_entity.pdbx_description
1 polymer ?
#
loop_
_entity_poly.entity_id
_entity_poly.type
_entity_poly.pdbx_seq_one_letter_code
_entity_poly.pdbx_strand_id
1 'polypeptide(L)'
;MQRRTGRVKGVGHSSRLGQLVLGFNFPSGRAHHLLRKGNYAEGVSAGAPAYLAAVMHYLAAEVLELAGNATCDNKKILIIPHHLQLAMRNDE
;
A
#
# COMPACT_ATOMS: atom_id res chain seq x y z
N MET A 1 11.43 3.27 53.65
CA MET A 1 12.25 4.07 52.70
C MET A 1 11.84 3.69 51.28
N GLN A 2 10.95 4.47 50.66
CA GLN A 2 10.38 4.21 49.31
C GLN A 2 11.34 4.76 48.25
N ARG A 3 11.76 3.95 47.27
CA ARG A 3 12.45 4.44 46.06
C ARG A 3 11.45 4.51 44.92
N ARG A 4 11.01 5.74 44.59
CA ARG A 4 10.26 6.05 43.37
C ARG A 4 11.25 6.09 42.20
N THR A 5 11.23 5.09 41.33
CA THR A 5 11.91 5.16 40.04
C THR A 5 10.94 5.75 39.02
N GLY A 6 11.22 6.98 38.57
CA GLY A 6 10.42 7.71 37.60
C GLY A 6 10.40 7.02 36.23
N ARG A 7 9.20 6.92 35.65
CA ARG A 7 8.97 6.47 34.27
C ARG A 7 9.40 7.57 33.31
N VAL A 8 10.50 7.38 32.60
CA VAL A 8 10.93 8.26 31.51
C VAL A 8 9.91 8.13 30.38
N LYS A 9 9.21 9.22 30.04
CA LYS A 9 8.36 9.30 28.85
C LYS A 9 9.28 9.30 27.63
N GLY A 10 9.31 8.19 26.90
CA GLY A 10 9.97 8.12 25.60
C GLY A 10 9.39 9.17 24.66
N VAL A 11 10.26 9.96 24.04
CA VAL A 11 9.91 10.94 23.01
C VAL A 11 9.21 10.18 21.88
N GLY A 12 7.92 10.46 21.69
CA GLY A 12 7.15 9.93 20.57
C GLY A 12 7.80 10.39 19.28
N HIS A 13 8.45 9.47 18.58
CA HIS A 13 8.95 9.74 17.24
C HIS A 13 7.72 9.94 16.37
N SER A 14 7.51 11.17 15.90
CA SER A 14 6.48 11.49 14.91
C SER A 14 6.64 10.49 13.76
N SER A 15 5.69 9.58 13.65
CA SER A 15 5.61 8.61 12.57
C SER A 15 5.29 9.39 11.30
N ARG A 16 6.31 10.00 10.68
CA ARG A 16 6.23 10.41 9.29
C ARG A 16 5.90 9.14 8.52
N LEU A 17 4.63 9.01 8.15
CA LEU A 17 4.14 7.89 7.36
C LEU A 17 5.05 7.82 6.14
N GLY A 18 5.80 6.73 5.97
CA GLY A 18 6.72 6.54 4.84
C GLY A 18 6.07 6.69 3.45
N GLN A 19 4.74 6.80 3.42
CA GLN A 19 3.90 7.16 2.28
C GLN A 19 4.30 8.49 1.63
N LEU A 20 4.65 9.53 2.41
CA LEU A 20 4.93 10.86 1.85
C LEU A 20 6.31 10.94 1.14
N VAL A 21 7.22 10.02 1.44
CA VAL A 21 8.62 10.07 0.95
C VAL A 21 8.78 9.42 -0.43
N LEU A 22 7.84 8.56 -0.84
CA LEU A 22 8.02 7.68 -2.00
C LEU A 22 7.11 7.99 -3.19
N GLY A 23 6.24 9.02 -3.09
CA GLY A 23 5.40 9.45 -4.21
C GLY A 23 4.24 8.51 -4.58
N PHE A 24 3.99 7.46 -3.79
CA PHE A 24 2.87 6.53 -3.99
C PHE A 24 2.05 6.35 -2.71
N ASN A 25 0.73 6.17 -2.87
CA ASN A 25 -0.23 6.11 -1.76
C ASN A 25 -0.23 4.76 -1.00
N PHE A 26 0.48 3.74 -1.51
CA PHE A 26 0.51 2.41 -0.90
C PHE A 26 1.40 2.38 0.36
N PRO A 27 0.91 1.83 1.49
CA PRO A 27 1.65 1.85 2.76
C PRO A 27 2.75 0.78 2.81
N SER A 28 4.01 1.17 2.55
CA SER A 28 5.18 0.28 2.65
C SER A 28 5.39 -0.32 4.05
N GLY A 29 5.06 0.42 5.12
CA GLY A 29 5.12 -0.11 6.49
C GLY A 29 4.14 -1.26 6.75
N ARG A 30 2.95 -1.23 6.12
CA ARG A 30 1.98 -2.33 6.19
C ARG A 30 2.48 -3.53 5.38
N ALA A 31 3.05 -3.29 4.19
CA ALA A 31 3.68 -4.35 3.40
C ALA A 31 4.79 -5.05 4.19
N HIS A 32 5.65 -4.31 4.89
CA HIS A 32 6.70 -4.89 5.74
C HIS A 32 6.12 -5.79 6.85
N HIS A 33 5.06 -5.34 7.54
CA HIS A 33 4.39 -6.14 8.55
C HIS A 33 3.78 -7.42 7.97
N LEU A 34 3.11 -7.33 6.83
CA LEU A 34 2.48 -8.48 6.16
C LEU A 34 3.51 -9.49 5.66
N LEU A 35 4.66 -9.02 5.17
CA LEU A 35 5.76 -9.89 4.75
C LEU A 35 6.32 -10.72 5.92
N ARG A 36 6.50 -10.09 7.09
CA ARG A 36 6.94 -10.82 8.31
C ARG A 36 5.87 -11.75 8.86
N LYS A 37 4.60 -11.32 8.85
CA LYS A 37 3.48 -12.15 9.33
C LYS A 37 3.26 -13.39 8.46
N GLY A 38 3.52 -13.28 7.16
CA GLY A 38 3.36 -14.38 6.21
C GLY A 38 4.48 -15.42 6.21
N ASN A 39 5.56 -15.22 6.98
CA ASN A 39 6.71 -16.12 7.05
C ASN A 39 7.29 -16.51 5.66
N TYR A 40 7.27 -15.57 4.69
CA TYR A 40 7.73 -15.83 3.32
C TYR A 40 9.25 -16.02 3.21
N ALA A 41 10.01 -15.47 4.17
CA ALA A 41 11.46 -15.60 4.27
C ALA A 41 11.88 -15.43 5.74
N GLU A 42 13.08 -15.91 6.08
CA GLU A 42 13.68 -15.74 7.42
C GLU A 42 13.93 -14.26 7.76
N GLY A 43 14.24 -13.45 6.75
CA GLY A 43 14.46 -12.01 6.88
C GLY A 43 13.89 -11.23 5.69
N VAL A 44 13.42 -10.01 5.96
CA VAL A 44 12.92 -9.08 4.93
C VAL A 44 13.91 -7.93 4.81
N SER A 45 14.46 -7.71 3.61
CA SER A 45 15.38 -6.60 3.35
C SER A 45 14.68 -5.25 3.50
N ALA A 46 15.43 -4.20 3.86
CA ALA A 46 14.86 -2.88 4.11
C ALA A 46 14.14 -2.28 2.88
N GLY A 47 14.60 -2.62 1.67
CA GLY A 47 14.02 -2.13 0.40
C GLY A 47 12.84 -2.96 -0.12
N ALA A 48 12.71 -4.22 0.28
CA ALA A 48 11.66 -5.11 -0.25
C ALA A 48 10.23 -4.58 -0.05
N PRO A 49 9.84 -4.02 1.11
CA PRO A 49 8.50 -3.48 1.31
C PRO A 49 8.19 -2.27 0.44
N ALA A 50 9.19 -1.43 0.15
CA ALA A 50 9.04 -0.27 -0.70
C ALA A 50 8.87 -0.68 -2.17
N TYR A 51 9.70 -1.62 -2.64
CA TYR A 51 9.58 -2.18 -3.98
C TYR A 51 8.22 -2.85 -4.20
N LEU A 52 7.79 -3.70 -3.26
CA LEU A 52 6.49 -4.36 -3.33
C LEU A 52 5.33 -3.34 -3.37
N ALA A 53 5.39 -2.32 -2.51
CA ALA A 53 4.36 -1.28 -2.48
C ALA A 53 4.31 -0.47 -3.79
N ALA A 54 5.46 -0.20 -4.42
CA ALA A 54 5.53 0.46 -5.71
C ALA A 54 4.91 -0.39 -6.83
N VAL A 55 5.24 -1.69 -6.90
CA VAL A 55 4.67 -2.60 -7.89
C VAL A 55 3.16 -2.74 -7.71
N MET A 56 2.67 -2.91 -6.48
CA MET A 56 1.24 -2.96 -6.20
C MET A 56 0.53 -1.67 -6.58
N HIS A 57 1.17 -0.51 -6.35
CA HIS A 57 0.62 0.78 -6.75
C HIS A 57 0.49 0.89 -8.27
N TYR A 58 1.56 0.52 -9.00
CA TYR A 58 1.57 0.56 -10.45
C TYR A 58 0.46 -0.31 -11.05
N LEU A 59 0.36 -1.57 -10.63
CA LEU A 59 -0.68 -2.48 -11.11
C LEU A 59 -2.09 -2.00 -10.79
N ALA A 60 -2.30 -1.45 -9.59
CA ALA A 60 -3.60 -0.91 -9.20
C ALA A 60 -3.96 0.34 -10.03
N ALA A 61 -2.99 1.21 -10.33
CA ALA A 61 -3.21 2.38 -11.16
C ALA A 61 -3.62 1.99 -12.58
N GLU A 62 -2.89 1.06 -13.20
CA GLU A 62 -3.18 0.57 -14.57
C GLU A 62 -4.60 0.00 -14.68
N VAL A 63 -4.96 -0.91 -13.77
CA VAL A 63 -6.30 -1.53 -13.77
C VAL A 63 -7.40 -0.49 -13.54
N LEU A 64 -7.16 0.49 -12.67
CA LEU A 64 -8.13 1.55 -12.39
C LEU A 64 -8.26 2.55 -13.56
N GLU A 65 -7.18 2.80 -14.30
CA GLU A 65 -7.20 3.64 -15.50
C GLU A 65 -8.05 3.00 -16.59
N LEU A 66 -7.76 1.74 -16.93
CA LEU A 66 -8.52 0.99 -17.93
C LEU A 66 -10.00 0.81 -17.53
N ALA A 67 -10.26 0.49 -16.27
CA ALA A 67 -11.63 0.36 -15.77
C ALA A 67 -12.36 1.71 -15.69
N GLY A 68 -11.64 2.79 -15.42
CA GLY A 68 -12.15 4.17 -15.46
C GLY A 68 -12.60 4.54 -16.87
N ASN A 69 -11.77 4.25 -17.89
CA ASN A 69 -12.11 4.47 -19.30
C ASN A 69 -13.37 3.69 -19.70
N ALA A 70 -13.43 2.38 -19.39
CA ALA A 70 -14.62 1.56 -19.64
C ALA A 70 -15.87 2.05 -18.89
N THR A 71 -15.70 2.71 -17.73
CA THR A 71 -16.80 3.32 -16.98
C THR A 71 -17.34 4.56 -17.69
N CYS A 72 -16.43 5.43 -18.16
CA CYS A 72 -16.75 6.64 -18.91
C CYS A 72 -17.44 6.31 -20.24
N ASP A 73 -16.97 5.30 -20.97
CA ASP A 73 -17.57 4.84 -22.22
C ASP A 73 -19.01 4.38 -22.03
N ASN A 74 -19.29 3.72 -20.90
CA ASN A 74 -20.63 3.27 -20.51
C ASN A 74 -21.48 4.36 -19.87
N LYS A 75 -21.01 5.63 -19.84
CA LYS A 75 -21.68 6.79 -19.25
C LYS A 75 -22.09 6.57 -17.79
N LYS A 76 -21.25 5.87 -17.04
CA LYS A 76 -21.43 5.64 -15.59
C LYS A 76 -20.45 6.52 -14.82
N ILE A 77 -20.76 6.74 -13.54
CA ILE A 77 -19.90 7.48 -12.60
C ILE A 77 -19.16 6.57 -11.61
N LEU A 78 -19.54 5.29 -11.54
CA LEU A 78 -18.99 4.31 -10.62
C LEU A 78 -18.42 3.12 -11.38
N ILE A 79 -17.23 2.68 -10.99
CA ILE A 79 -16.63 1.44 -11.47
C ILE A 79 -17.40 0.27 -10.85
N ILE A 80 -17.97 -0.59 -11.71
CA ILE A 80 -18.67 -1.82 -11.31
C ILE A 80 -17.84 -3.04 -11.76
N PRO A 81 -18.11 -4.26 -11.23
CA PRO A 81 -17.35 -5.46 -11.61
C PRO A 81 -17.26 -5.72 -13.12
N HIS A 82 -18.30 -5.33 -13.89
CA HIS A 82 -18.28 -5.43 -15.36
C HIS A 82 -17.18 -4.59 -16.02
N HIS A 83 -16.92 -3.37 -15.52
CA HIS A 83 -15.88 -2.50 -16.09
C HIS A 83 -14.49 -3.06 -15.82
N LEU A 84 -14.28 -3.67 -14.65
CA LEU A 84 -13.04 -4.40 -14.35
C LEU A 84 -12.86 -5.59 -15.31
N GLN A 85 -13.92 -6.36 -15.55
CA GLN A 85 -13.88 -7.50 -16.45
C GLN A 85 -13.58 -7.09 -17.90
N LEU A 86 -14.16 -5.98 -18.38
CA LEU A 86 -13.86 -5.43 -19.69
C LEU A 86 -12.40 -4.98 -19.78
N ALA A 87 -11.95 -4.18 -18.81
CA ALA A 87 -10.57 -3.71 -18.75
C ALA A 87 -9.56 -4.86 -18.83
N MET A 88 -9.73 -5.91 -18.01
CA MET A 88 -8.81 -7.04 -17.97
C MET A 88 -8.85 -7.95 -19.20
N ARG A 89 -9.95 -7.96 -19.97
CA ARG A 89 -10.10 -8.81 -21.16
C ARG A 89 -9.65 -8.14 -22.45
N ASN A 90 -9.66 -6.82 -22.46
CA ASN A 90 -9.34 -6.00 -23.62
C ASN A 90 -7.92 -5.41 -23.56
N ASP A 91 -7.22 -5.61 -22.44
CA ASP A 91 -5.80 -5.32 -22.29
C ASP A 91 -4.97 -6.39 -23.01
N GLU A 92 -3.88 -5.98 -23.68
CA GLU A 92 -3.02 -6.85 -24.51
C GLU A 92 -1.98 -7.67 -23.71
#